data_AF-A0A2E6ZQQ4-F1
#
_entry.id   AF-A0A2E6ZQQ4-F1
#
_cell.length_a   1.000
_cell.length_b   1.000
_cell.length_c   1.000
_cell.angle_alpha   90.00
_cell.angle_beta   90.00
_cell.angle_gamma   90.00
#
_symmetry.space_group_name_H-M   'P 1'
#
loop_
_entity.id
_entity.type
_entity.pdbx_description
1 polymer ?
#
loop_
_entity_poly.entity_id
_entity_poly.type
_entity_poly.pdbx_seq_one_letter_code
_entity_poly.pdbx_strand_id
1 'polypeptide(L)'
;MTDAETDPLSALRMLVERVDAPAVREAVREVIALVERDTSVVIEQTLIATDIAARTKAGDWFQNTELTQIGNDAGHILREYKAQRAALSELGAALFEDTDAED
;
A
#
# COMPACT_ATOMS: atom_id res chain seq x y z
N MET A 1 5.00 -24.50 7.97
CA MET A 1 4.07 -24.49 6.83
C MET A 1 4.28 -23.18 6.13
N THR A 2 4.60 -23.22 4.85
CA THR A 2 4.95 -22.11 3.98
C THR A 2 3.92 -20.99 4.04
N ASP A 3 4.27 -19.86 4.67
CA ASP A 3 3.73 -18.57 4.28
C ASP A 3 4.24 -18.32 2.86
N ALA A 4 3.50 -18.83 1.88
CA ALA A 4 3.57 -18.24 0.55
C ALA A 4 3.14 -16.79 0.75
N GLU A 5 4.11 -15.88 0.65
CA GLU A 5 3.94 -14.44 0.60
C GLU A 5 2.81 -14.18 -0.41
N THR A 6 1.59 -14.08 0.11
CA THR A 6 0.40 -14.02 -0.73
C THR A 6 0.40 -12.60 -1.24
N ASP A 7 0.72 -12.43 -2.52
CA ASP A 7 0.69 -11.15 -3.20
C ASP A 7 -0.63 -10.44 -2.85
N PRO A 8 -0.59 -9.37 -2.03
CA PRO A 8 -1.79 -8.79 -1.43
C PRO A 8 -2.71 -8.15 -2.46
N LEU A 9 -2.20 -7.87 -3.66
CA LEU A 9 -2.94 -7.27 -4.77
C LEU A 9 -3.33 -8.27 -5.85
N SER A 10 -3.01 -9.56 -5.69
CA SER A 10 -3.29 -10.62 -6.68
C SER A 10 -4.76 -10.65 -7.12
N ALA A 11 -5.69 -10.51 -6.18
CA ALA A 11 -7.12 -10.47 -6.48
C ALA A 11 -7.51 -9.25 -7.32
N LEU A 12 -6.93 -8.07 -7.04
CA LEU A 12 -7.18 -6.86 -7.83
C LEU A 12 -6.61 -6.97 -9.23
N ARG A 13 -5.40 -7.55 -9.38
CA ARG A 13 -4.80 -7.86 -10.68
C ARG A 13 -5.71 -8.76 -11.51
N MET A 14 -6.18 -9.85 -10.91
CA MET A 14 -7.11 -10.78 -11.56
C MET A 14 -8.43 -10.12 -11.98
N LEU A 15 -8.91 -9.13 -11.23
CA LEU A 15 -10.11 -8.36 -11.58
C LEU A 15 -9.84 -7.43 -12.76
N VAL A 16 -8.75 -6.66 -12.73
CA VAL A 16 -8.36 -5.76 -13.82
C VAL A 16 -8.20 -6.54 -15.14
N GLU A 17 -7.56 -7.71 -15.11
CA GLU A 17 -7.32 -8.55 -16.30
C GLU A 17 -8.58 -9.21 -16.91
N ARG A 18 -9.69 -9.29 -16.17
CA ARG A 18 -10.86 -10.12 -16.55
C ARG A 18 -12.17 -9.36 -16.67
N VAL A 19 -12.18 -8.08 -16.32
CA VAL A 19 -13.40 -7.28 -16.29
C VAL A 19 -13.56 -6.54 -17.62
N ASP A 20 -14.55 -6.97 -18.41
CA ASP A 20 -14.89 -6.34 -19.69
C ASP A 20 -16.11 -5.42 -19.60
N ALA A 21 -16.96 -5.60 -18.60
CA ALA A 21 -18.18 -4.81 -18.46
C ALA A 21 -17.86 -3.38 -17.98
N PRO A 22 -18.24 -2.31 -18.72
CA PRO A 22 -17.87 -0.93 -18.39
C PRO A 22 -18.27 -0.49 -16.97
N ALA A 23 -19.48 -0.86 -16.54
CA ALA A 23 -19.97 -0.55 -15.18
C ALA A 23 -19.15 -1.26 -14.09
N VAL A 24 -18.61 -2.45 -14.38
CA VAL A 24 -17.76 -3.19 -13.45
C VAL A 24 -16.34 -2.65 -13.47
N ARG A 25 -15.82 -2.21 -14.63
CA ARG A 25 -14.52 -1.52 -14.73
C ARG A 25 -14.49 -0.25 -13.87
N GLU A 26 -15.53 0.57 -13.97
CA GLU A 26 -15.62 1.80 -13.16
C GLU A 26 -15.72 1.48 -11.66
N ALA A 27 -16.49 0.46 -11.27
CA ALA A 27 -16.54 0.03 -9.87
C ALA A 27 -15.19 -0.49 -9.36
N VAL A 28 -14.46 -1.27 -10.16
CA VAL A 28 -13.10 -1.74 -9.82
C VAL A 28 -12.14 -0.56 -9.68
N ARG A 29 -12.25 0.44 -10.56
CA ARG A 29 -11.46 1.67 -10.48
C ARG A 29 -11.73 2.46 -9.19
N GLU A 30 -12.99 2.65 -8.81
CA GLU A 30 -13.36 3.29 -7.54
C GLU A 30 -12.77 2.55 -6.34
N VAL A 31 -12.80 1.21 -6.36
CA VAL A 31 -12.21 0.38 -5.31
C VAL A 31 -10.69 0.55 -5.27
N ILE A 32 -9.99 0.54 -6.42
CA ILE A 32 -8.54 0.77 -6.47
C ILE A 32 -8.20 2.14 -5.90
N ALA A 33 -8.94 3.19 -6.27
CA ALA A 33 -8.73 4.55 -5.76
C ALA A 33 -8.96 4.65 -4.24
N LEU A 34 -9.97 3.95 -3.71
CA LEU A 34 -10.21 3.86 -2.27
C LEU A 34 -9.04 3.19 -1.55
N VAL A 35 -8.60 2.02 -2.04
CA VAL A 35 -7.50 1.27 -1.45
C VAL A 35 -6.19 2.06 -1.53
N GLU A 36 -5.93 2.78 -2.62
CA GLU A 36 -4.75 3.64 -2.74
C GLU A 36 -4.76 4.79 -1.71
N ARG A 37 -5.92 5.41 -1.49
CA ARG A 37 -6.10 6.44 -0.45
C ARG A 37 -5.82 5.86 0.94
N ASP A 38 -6.41 4.72 1.27
CA ASP A 38 -6.23 4.09 2.58
C ASP A 38 -4.77 3.65 2.79
N THR A 39 -4.13 3.10 1.75
CA THR A 39 -2.70 2.76 1.75
C THR A 39 -1.84 4.00 2.02
N SER A 40 -2.20 5.15 1.44
CA SER A 40 -1.51 6.42 1.68
C SER A 40 -1.64 6.90 3.13
N VAL A 41 -2.82 6.73 3.74
CA VAL A 41 -3.05 7.05 5.16
C VAL A 41 -2.19 6.17 6.07
N VAL A 42 -2.09 4.87 5.79
CA VAL A 42 -1.24 3.95 6.58
C VAL A 42 0.24 4.36 6.50
N ILE A 43 0.73 4.74 5.31
CA ILE A 43 2.10 5.24 5.13
C ILE A 43 2.32 6.50 6.00
N GLU A 44 1.40 7.46 5.94
CA GLU A 44 1.48 8.69 6.72
C GLU A 44 1.49 8.43 8.22
N GLN A 45 0.58 7.60 8.72
CA GLN A 45 0.51 7.24 10.14
C GLN A 45 1.79 6.52 10.60
N THR A 46 2.36 5.66 9.75
CA THR A 46 3.61 4.96 10.04
C THR A 46 4.79 5.93 10.13
N LEU A 47 4.84 6.95 9.25
CA LEU A 47 5.84 8.02 9.32
C LEU A 47 5.71 8.84 10.62
N ILE A 48 4.49 9.19 11.01
CA ILE A 48 4.22 9.92 12.26
C ILE A 48 4.67 9.08 13.47
N ALA A 49 4.30 7.81 13.52
CA ALA A 49 4.72 6.90 14.59
C ALA A 49 6.24 6.77 14.67
N THR A 50 6.91 6.69 13.51
CA THR A 50 8.37 6.64 13.42
C THR A 50 9.02 7.92 13.96
N ASP A 51 8.49 9.09 13.62
CA ASP A 51 8.99 10.38 14.14
C ASP A 51 8.83 10.47 15.66
N ILE A 52 7.67 10.08 16.19
CA ILE A 52 7.43 10.05 17.65
C ILE A 52 8.41 9.11 18.34
N ALA A 53 8.63 7.91 17.80
CA ALA A 53 9.58 6.95 18.35
C ALA A 53 11.02 7.47 18.30
N ALA A 54 11.44 8.10 17.20
CA ALA A 54 12.76 8.69 17.05
C ALA A 54 13.00 9.83 18.05
N ARG A 55 12.01 10.72 18.23
CA ARG A 55 12.08 11.81 19.21
C ARG A 55 12.12 11.30 20.65
N THR A 56 11.38 10.23 20.93
CA THR A 56 11.42 9.55 22.25
C THR A 56 12.78 8.92 22.49
N LYS A 57 13.35 8.23 21.49
CA LYS A 57 14.69 7.63 21.56
C LYS A 57 15.79 8.68 21.78
N ALA A 58 15.67 9.85 21.17
CA ALA A 58 16.63 10.94 21.37
C ALA A 58 16.64 11.48 22.82
N GLY A 59 15.51 11.38 23.53
CA GLY A 59 15.41 11.68 24.97
C GLY A 59 15.71 10.49 25.88
N ASP A 60 15.87 9.29 25.32
CA ASP A 60 16.08 8.06 26.07
C ASP A 60 17.58 7.79 26.30
N TRP A 61 18.03 8.05 27.53
CA TRP A 61 19.42 7.87 27.95
C TRP A 61 19.81 6.40 28.14
N PHE A 62 18.82 5.48 28.19
CA PHE A 62 19.03 4.06 28.52
C PHE A 62 19.10 3.12 27.32
N GLN A 63 19.08 3.64 26.09
CA GLN A 63 19.11 2.85 24.84
C GLN A 63 18.06 1.72 24.82
N ASN A 64 16.77 2.07 24.90
CA ASN A 64 15.70 1.08 24.86
C ASN A 64 15.69 0.30 23.52
N THR A 65 15.75 -1.03 23.62
CA THR A 65 15.74 -1.98 22.49
C THR A 65 14.38 -1.97 21.77
N GLU A 66 13.28 -1.74 22.48
CA GLU A 66 11.92 -1.71 21.92
C GLU A 66 11.75 -0.56 20.92
N LEU A 67 12.28 0.63 21.20
CA LEU A 67 12.25 1.76 20.27
C LEU A 67 13.03 1.48 18.97
N THR A 68 14.07 0.65 19.05
CA THR A 68 14.83 0.22 17.88
C THR A 68 14.06 -0.80 17.06
N GLN A 69 13.34 -1.72 17.71
CA GLN A 69 12.46 -2.68 17.03
C GLN A 69 11.30 -1.96 16.31
N ILE A 70 10.64 -1.01 16.98
CA ILE A 70 9.57 -0.20 16.38
C ILE A 70 10.07 0.52 15.11
N GLY A 71 11.28 1.07 15.13
CA GLY A 71 11.87 1.72 13.95
C GLY A 71 12.12 0.75 12.79
N ASN A 72 12.55 -0.47 13.08
CA ASN A 72 12.76 -1.50 12.06
C ASN A 72 11.44 -1.99 11.45
N ASP A 73 10.43 -2.24 12.30
CA ASP A 73 9.10 -2.68 11.91
C ASP A 73 8.40 -1.61 11.06
N ALA A 74 8.46 -0.35 11.50
CA ALA A 74 7.94 0.77 10.72
C ALA A 74 8.67 0.91 9.38
N GLY A 75 9.99 0.70 9.36
CA GLY A 75 10.77 0.67 8.12
C GLY A 75 10.34 -0.44 7.16
N HIS A 76 9.97 -1.61 7.68
CA HIS A 76 9.43 -2.71 6.88
C HIS A 76 8.05 -2.38 6.31
N ILE A 77 7.11 -1.95 7.17
CA ILE A 77 5.76 -1.52 6.78
C ILE A 77 5.82 -0.45 5.69
N LEU A 78 6.68 0.57 5.86
CA LEU A 78 6.82 1.63 4.87
C LEU A 78 7.29 1.13 3.50
N ARG A 79 8.18 0.14 3.45
CA ARG A 79 8.63 -0.44 2.17
C ARG A 79 7.49 -1.18 1.48
N GLU A 80 6.78 -2.02 2.22
CA GLU A 80 5.68 -2.82 1.67
C GLU A 80 4.54 -1.94 1.16
N TYR A 81 4.04 -1.03 2.00
CA TYR A 81 2.90 -0.20 1.64
C TYR A 81 3.23 0.81 0.53
N LYS A 82 4.48 1.29 0.42
CA LYS A 82 4.91 2.09 -0.74
C LYS A 82 4.90 1.28 -2.03
N ALA A 83 5.36 0.02 -1.99
CA ALA A 83 5.33 -0.86 -3.14
C ALA A 83 3.88 -1.19 -3.55
N GLN A 84 3.01 -1.47 -2.58
CA GLN A 84 1.58 -1.70 -2.83
C GLN A 84 0.90 -0.46 -3.42
N ARG A 85 1.19 0.74 -2.90
CA ARG A 85 0.65 1.98 -3.45
C ARG A 85 1.05 2.20 -4.91
N ALA A 86 2.32 1.95 -5.25
CA ALA A 86 2.81 2.06 -6.62
C ALA A 86 2.07 1.07 -7.54
N ALA A 87 1.95 -0.19 -7.11
CA ALA A 87 1.22 -1.21 -7.87
C ALA A 87 -0.29 -0.90 -8.02
N LEU A 88 -0.93 -0.29 -7.01
CA LEU A 88 -2.31 0.17 -7.12
C LEU A 88 -2.47 1.30 -8.15
N SER A 89 -1.52 2.24 -8.18
CA SER A 89 -1.49 3.32 -9.17
C SER A 89 -1.32 2.78 -10.59
N GLU A 90 -0.43 1.79 -10.78
CA GLU A 90 -0.25 1.08 -12.05
C GLU A 90 -1.51 0.33 -12.48
N LEU A 91 -2.18 -0.37 -11.55
CA LEU A 91 -3.43 -1.08 -11.84
C LEU A 91 -4.57 -0.12 -12.20
N GLY A 92 -4.64 1.03 -11.52
CA GLY A 92 -5.56 2.10 -11.87
C GLY A 92 -5.31 2.59 -13.29
N ALA A 93 -4.05 2.86 -13.65
CA ALA A 93 -3.64 3.32 -14.98
C ALA A 93 -3.99 2.33 -16.10
N ALA A 94 -3.75 1.03 -15.88
CA ALA A 94 -4.05 -0.02 -16.85
C ALA A 94 -5.53 -0.07 -17.24
N LEU A 95 -6.45 0.26 -16.33
CA LEU A 95 -7.88 0.36 -16.64
C LEU A 95 -8.22 1.54 -17.56
N PHE A 96 -7.39 2.60 -17.60
CA PHE A 96 -7.61 3.77 -18.49
C PHE A 96 -7.15 3.51 -19.92
N GLU A 97 -6.00 2.84 -20.11
CA GLU A 97 -5.45 2.58 -21.45
C GLU A 97 -6.40 1.73 -22.31
N ASP A 98 -7.14 0.80 -21.69
CA ASP A 98 -8.15 -0.02 -22.39
C ASP A 98 -9.46 0.73 -22.67
N THR A 99 -9.72 1.86 -22.01
CA THR A 99 -10.97 2.61 -22.20
C THR A 99 -10.84 3.66 -23.31
N ASP A 100 -9.66 4.26 -23.48
CA ASP A 100 -9.38 5.24 -24.54
C ASP A 100 -9.10 4.59 -25.91
N ALA A 101 -8.97 3.26 -25.98
CA ALA A 101 -8.73 2.50 -27.21
C ALA A 101 -10.03 2.03 -27.92
N GLU A 102 -11.19 2.16 -27.27
CA GLU A 102 -12.49 1.70 -27.80
C GLU A 102 -13.44 2.81 -28.28
N ASP A 103 -13.03 4.10 -28.19
CA ASP A 103 -13.72 5.27 -28.77
C ASP A 103 -13.11 5.71 -30.12
#